data_AF-A0A1X7TDP2-F1
#
_entry.id   AF-A0A1X7TDP2-F1
#
_cell.length_a   1.000
_cell.length_b   1.000
_cell.length_c   1.000
_cell.angle_alpha   90.00
_cell.angle_beta   90.00
_cell.angle_gamma   90.00
#
_symmetry.space_group_name_H-M   'P 1'
#
loop_
_entity.id
_entity.type
_entity.pdbx_description
1 polymer ?
#
loop_
_entity_poly.entity_id
_entity_poly.type
_entity_poly.pdbx_seq_one_letter_code
_entity_poly.pdbx_strand_id
1 'polypeptide(L)'
;MVSYTPPLSHDMISAGESGKSTFVKQMNVSYTLYPTTFTYMSHVMHIHTHWLHDVDVHNAEAMMLFEITARNQDTDPFTPQLQAAMKRLWLDPGVQYCFKRSSEYQLNDSAKYYLDSIDRIADKRYIPSEQDILRTRVKSTGIVEYEFDKQGLHFR
;
A
#
# COMPACT_ATOMS: atom_id res chain seq x y z
N MET A 1 12.95 -17.02 19.18
CA MET A 1 13.30 -15.92 18.25
C MET A 1 13.35 -16.55 16.86
N VAL A 2 12.28 -16.47 16.09
CA VAL A 2 12.20 -17.15 14.79
C VAL A 2 12.80 -16.20 13.75
N SER A 3 14.04 -16.46 13.37
CA SER A 3 14.72 -15.79 12.26
C SER A 3 14.14 -16.29 10.95
N TYR A 4 13.45 -15.42 10.21
CA TYR A 4 13.03 -15.72 8.84
C TYR A 4 14.21 -15.47 7.91
N THR A 5 14.81 -16.54 7.40
CA THR A 5 15.79 -16.49 6.31
C THR A 5 15.03 -16.65 5.00
N PRO A 6 14.95 -15.62 4.13
CA PRO A 6 14.32 -15.79 2.82
C PRO A 6 15.14 -16.78 1.97
N PRO A 7 14.49 -17.59 1.10
CA PRO A 7 15.17 -18.57 0.29
C PRO A 7 16.17 -17.91 -0.67
N LEU A 8 17.42 -18.40 -0.59
CA LEU A 8 18.55 -17.96 -1.41
C LEU A 8 18.25 -18.12 -2.90
N SER A 9 18.47 -17.02 -3.62
CA SER A 9 18.31 -16.76 -5.03
C SER A 9 19.29 -17.53 -5.93
N HIS A 10 19.36 -18.85 -5.83
CA HIS A 10 20.38 -19.63 -6.54
C HIS A 10 19.94 -20.22 -7.89
N ASP A 11 18.64 -20.19 -8.23
CA ASP A 11 18.09 -20.89 -9.43
C ASP A 11 17.46 -19.99 -10.51
N MET A 12 17.87 -18.72 -10.61
CA MET A 12 17.33 -17.82 -11.66
C MET A 12 18.38 -17.19 -12.59
N ILE A 13 19.48 -17.90 -12.79
CA ILE A 13 20.51 -17.56 -13.79
C ILE A 13 20.40 -18.53 -14.97
N SER A 14 19.28 -18.51 -15.69
CA SER A 14 19.32 -18.81 -17.12
C SER A 14 18.22 -18.02 -17.85
N ALA A 15 18.63 -17.41 -18.97
CA ALA A 15 17.82 -16.71 -19.98
C ALA A 15 16.94 -15.52 -19.52
N GLY A 16 17.30 -14.30 -19.98
CA GLY A 16 16.41 -13.14 -20.01
C GLY A 16 16.82 -12.00 -19.06
N GLU A 17 17.83 -11.23 -19.46
CA GLU A 17 18.20 -9.94 -18.87
C GLU A 17 17.22 -8.86 -19.36
N SER A 18 16.14 -8.60 -18.60
CA SER A 18 15.36 -7.34 -18.70
C SER A 18 14.35 -7.15 -17.55
N GLY A 19 13.91 -8.23 -16.90
CA GLY A 19 12.79 -8.18 -15.95
C GLY A 19 13.14 -8.30 -14.45
N LYS A 20 14.31 -8.83 -14.08
CA LYS A 20 14.59 -9.26 -12.69
C LYS A 20 14.74 -8.09 -11.70
N SER A 21 15.48 -7.05 -12.08
CA SER A 21 15.64 -5.84 -11.24
C SER A 21 14.34 -5.03 -11.17
N THR A 22 13.56 -5.04 -12.26
CA THR A 22 12.23 -4.42 -12.34
C THR A 22 11.23 -5.15 -11.45
N PHE A 23 11.22 -6.48 -11.46
CA PHE A 23 10.37 -7.31 -10.62
C PHE A 23 10.63 -7.11 -9.12
N VAL A 24 11.90 -7.09 -8.70
CA VAL A 24 12.27 -6.81 -7.30
C VAL A 24 11.87 -5.38 -6.88
N LYS A 25 12.07 -4.38 -7.75
CA LYS A 25 11.60 -3.01 -7.50
C LYS A 25 10.07 -2.92 -7.44
N GLN A 26 9.37 -3.63 -8.32
CA GLN A 26 7.91 -3.69 -8.35
C GLN A 26 7.34 -4.36 -7.10
N MET A 27 7.93 -5.49 -6.68
CA MET A 27 7.59 -6.15 -5.42
C MET A 27 7.71 -5.16 -4.26
N ASN A 28 8.86 -4.50 -4.10
CA ASN A 28 9.09 -3.54 -3.01
C ASN A 28 8.07 -2.38 -2.98
N VAL A 29 7.63 -1.91 -4.15
CA VAL A 29 6.63 -0.84 -4.24
C VAL A 29 5.24 -1.36 -3.85
N SER A 30 4.82 -2.53 -4.33
CA SER A 30 3.54 -3.14 -3.94
C SER A 30 3.47 -3.40 -2.42
N TYR A 31 4.56 -3.93 -1.82
CA TYR A 31 4.69 -4.10 -0.36
C TYR A 31 4.50 -2.80 0.43
N THR A 32 4.80 -1.66 -0.18
CA THR A 32 4.60 -0.33 0.44
C THR A 32 3.18 0.19 0.19
N LEU A 33 2.61 -0.09 -0.98
CA LEU A 33 1.33 0.46 -1.41
C LEU A 33 0.12 -0.14 -0.71
N TYR A 34 0.11 -1.45 -0.43
CA TYR A 34 -0.97 -2.09 0.33
C TYR A 34 -1.15 -1.47 1.72
N PRO A 35 -0.14 -1.46 2.61
CA PRO A 35 -0.28 -0.88 3.93
C PRO A 35 -0.53 0.63 3.89
N THR A 36 0.03 1.35 2.90
CA THR A 36 -0.22 2.79 2.73
C THR A 36 -1.67 3.08 2.38
N THR A 37 -2.22 2.35 1.40
CA THR A 37 -3.63 2.52 0.97
C THR A 37 -4.58 2.13 2.09
N PHE A 38 -4.27 1.06 2.83
CA PHE A 38 -5.02 0.66 4.02
C PHE A 38 -4.98 1.74 5.11
N THR A 39 -3.80 2.29 5.40
CA THR A 39 -3.63 3.34 6.42
C THR A 39 -4.46 4.58 6.10
N TYR A 40 -4.50 5.01 4.83
CA TYR A 40 -5.35 6.14 4.44
C TYR A 40 -6.83 5.85 4.67
N MET A 41 -7.31 4.66 4.32
CA MET A 41 -8.70 4.28 4.58
C MET A 41 -8.98 4.24 6.09
N SER A 42 -8.13 3.59 6.89
CA SER A 42 -8.29 3.53 8.35
C SER A 42 -8.29 4.90 9.01
N HIS A 43 -7.47 5.85 8.55
CA HIS A 43 -7.47 7.22 9.03
C HIS A 43 -8.79 7.92 8.73
N VAL A 44 -9.28 7.84 7.48
CA VAL A 44 -10.57 8.44 7.11
C VAL A 44 -11.71 7.82 7.92
N MET A 45 -11.67 6.50 8.15
CA MET A 45 -12.66 5.80 8.97
C MET A 45 -12.63 6.19 10.44
N HIS A 46 -11.45 6.39 11.02
CA HIS A 46 -11.33 6.86 12.40
C HIS A 46 -11.89 8.28 12.56
N ILE A 47 -11.66 9.15 11.58
CA ILE A 47 -12.26 10.49 11.55
C ILE A 47 -13.78 10.37 11.42
N HIS A 48 -14.26 9.53 10.50
CA HIS A 48 -15.68 9.29 10.28
C HIS A 48 -16.39 8.86 11.58
N THR A 49 -15.85 7.87 12.29
CA THR A 49 -16.45 7.37 13.55
C THR A 49 -16.37 8.36 14.70
N HIS A 50 -15.27 9.11 14.81
CA HIS A 50 -15.08 10.04 15.93
C HIS A 50 -15.86 11.35 15.76
N TRP A 51 -15.97 11.88 14.55
CA TRP A 51 -16.49 13.24 14.32
C TRP A 51 -17.95 13.30 13.92
N LEU A 52 -18.45 12.31 13.18
CA LEU A 52 -19.83 12.36 12.70
C LEU A 52 -20.81 11.70 13.65
N HIS A 53 -20.38 10.82 14.57
CA HIS A 53 -21.26 9.99 15.44
C HIS A 53 -22.39 9.23 14.69
N ASP A 54 -22.44 9.33 13.37
CA ASP A 54 -23.50 8.89 12.45
C ASP A 54 -23.04 7.69 11.62
N VAL A 55 -21.82 7.21 11.89
CA VAL A 55 -21.38 5.90 11.41
C VAL A 55 -22.16 4.90 12.22
N ASP A 56 -22.98 4.10 11.54
CA ASP A 56 -23.44 2.88 12.14
C ASP A 56 -22.20 2.07 12.54
N VAL A 57 -21.86 2.08 13.82
CA VAL A 57 -20.74 1.33 14.39
C VAL A 57 -20.91 -0.18 14.20
N HIS A 58 -22.06 -0.61 13.65
CA HIS A 58 -22.34 -1.98 13.21
C HIS A 58 -22.07 -2.21 11.72
N ASN A 59 -21.51 -1.24 11.01
CA ASN A 59 -21.00 -1.43 9.66
C ASN A 59 -19.87 -2.48 9.70
N ALA A 60 -20.17 -3.67 9.19
CA ALA A 60 -19.27 -4.82 9.23
C ALA A 60 -17.93 -4.56 8.52
N GLU A 61 -17.94 -3.72 7.48
CA GLU A 61 -16.74 -3.31 6.75
C GLU A 61 -15.84 -2.42 7.61
N ALA A 62 -16.42 -1.46 8.34
CA ALA A 62 -15.68 -0.62 9.27
C ALA A 62 -15.07 -1.45 10.42
N MET A 63 -15.84 -2.39 10.98
CA MET A 63 -15.35 -3.30 12.02
C MET A 63 -14.17 -4.14 11.54
N MET A 64 -14.21 -4.66 10.31
CA MET A 64 -13.10 -5.40 9.73
C MET A 64 -11.80 -4.56 9.69
N LEU A 65 -11.88 -3.29 9.26
CA LEU A 65 -10.72 -2.40 9.23
C LEU A 65 -10.17 -2.10 10.63
N PHE A 66 -11.05 -1.86 11.61
CA PHE A 66 -10.64 -1.64 12.99
C PHE A 66 -10.01 -2.89 13.62
N GLU A 67 -10.53 -4.07 13.33
CA GLU A 67 -9.99 -5.35 13.82
C GLU A 67 -8.58 -5.61 13.26
N ILE A 68 -8.38 -5.43 11.94
CA ILE A 68 -7.09 -5.59 11.28
C ILE A 68 -6.07 -4.60 11.85
N THR A 69 -6.50 -3.34 12.05
CA THR A 69 -5.67 -2.28 12.64
C THR A 69 -5.30 -2.61 14.10
N ALA A 70 -6.27 -3.00 14.92
CA ALA A 70 -6.05 -3.34 16.34
C ALA A 70 -5.13 -4.54 16.52
N ARG A 71 -5.15 -5.50 15.58
CA ARG A 71 -4.29 -6.68 15.60
C ARG A 71 -2.95 -6.49 14.91
N ASN A 72 -2.69 -5.32 14.31
CA ASN A 72 -1.52 -5.07 13.46
C ASN A 72 -1.31 -6.19 12.43
N GLN A 73 -2.40 -6.63 11.80
CA GLN A 73 -2.34 -7.70 10.80
C GLN A 73 -1.79 -7.20 9.47
N ASP A 74 -1.00 -8.04 8.81
CA ASP A 74 -0.53 -7.77 7.45
C ASP A 74 -1.70 -7.66 6.48
N THR A 75 -1.59 -6.70 5.58
CA THR A 75 -2.61 -6.40 4.57
C THR A 75 -2.14 -6.69 3.15
N ASP A 76 -0.93 -7.26 2.99
CA ASP A 76 -0.36 -7.60 1.69
C ASP A 76 -0.43 -9.12 1.40
N PRO A 77 -1.01 -9.55 0.27
CA PRO A 77 -1.88 -8.76 -0.61
C PRO A 77 -3.26 -8.58 0.05
N PHE A 78 -4.03 -7.59 -0.41
CA PHE A 78 -5.39 -7.44 0.09
C PHE A 78 -6.21 -8.72 -0.15
N THR A 79 -6.87 -9.21 0.90
CA THR A 79 -7.85 -10.27 0.74
C THR A 79 -9.04 -9.73 -0.07
N PRO A 80 -9.74 -10.56 -0.87
CA PRO A 80 -10.91 -10.12 -1.62
C PRO A 80 -11.97 -9.45 -0.75
N GLN A 81 -12.12 -9.93 0.49
CA GLN A 81 -13.03 -9.38 1.49
C GLN A 81 -12.59 -7.97 1.93
N LEU A 82 -11.30 -7.79 2.25
CA LEU A 82 -10.74 -6.51 2.63
C LEU A 82 -10.84 -5.49 1.48
N GLN A 83 -10.50 -5.90 0.24
CA GLN A 83 -10.65 -5.07 -0.94
C GLN A 83 -12.11 -4.60 -1.10
N ALA A 84 -13.07 -5.52 -1.06
CA ALA A 84 -14.49 -5.20 -1.21
C ALA A 84 -15.01 -4.30 -0.08
N ALA A 85 -14.51 -4.48 1.15
CA ALA A 85 -14.82 -3.62 2.28
C ALA A 85 -14.28 -2.20 2.05
N MET A 86 -12.99 -2.05 1.74
CA MET A 86 -12.37 -0.74 1.48
C MET A 86 -13.06 0.02 0.34
N LYS A 87 -13.47 -0.68 -0.73
CA LYS A 87 -14.22 -0.05 -1.83
C LYS A 87 -15.58 0.46 -1.41
N ARG A 88 -16.35 -0.35 -0.65
CA ARG A 88 -17.69 0.05 -0.20
C ARG A 88 -17.61 1.23 0.76
N LEU A 89 -16.63 1.20 1.67
CA LEU A 89 -16.35 2.33 2.55
C LEU A 89 -15.92 3.56 1.74
N TRP A 90 -15.07 3.42 0.73
CA TRP A 90 -14.68 4.58 -0.08
C TRP A 90 -15.86 5.22 -0.82
N LEU A 91 -16.83 4.43 -1.27
CA LEU A 91 -18.03 4.94 -1.94
C LEU A 91 -19.08 5.50 -0.98
N ASP A 92 -18.91 5.31 0.34
CA ASP A 92 -19.84 5.80 1.34
C ASP A 92 -19.88 7.34 1.35
N PRO A 93 -21.06 7.97 1.31
CA PRO A 93 -21.18 9.43 1.32
C PRO A 93 -20.58 10.10 2.56
N GLY A 94 -20.67 9.46 3.73
CA GLY A 94 -20.11 9.97 4.97
C GLY A 94 -18.58 9.92 4.97
N VAL A 95 -18.01 8.82 4.47
CA VAL A 95 -16.56 8.70 4.24
C VAL A 95 -16.06 9.74 3.23
N GLN A 96 -16.77 9.93 2.12
CA GLN A 96 -16.45 10.98 1.15
C GLN A 96 -16.57 12.39 1.73
N TYR A 97 -17.55 12.62 2.62
CA TYR A 97 -17.70 13.90 3.33
C TYR A 97 -16.51 14.16 4.28
N CYS A 98 -16.10 13.16 5.06
CA CYS A 98 -14.90 13.24 5.90
C CYS A 98 -13.64 13.48 5.08
N PHE A 99 -13.50 12.80 3.94
CA PHE A 99 -12.38 12.99 3.04
C PHE A 99 -12.31 14.43 2.49
N LYS A 100 -13.45 15.07 2.15
CA LYS A 100 -13.45 16.47 1.70
C LYS A 100 -12.91 17.45 2.74
N ARG A 101 -13.01 17.09 4.01
CA ARG A 101 -12.48 17.87 5.14
C ARG A 101 -11.08 17.45 5.56
N SER A 102 -10.42 16.59 4.77
CA SER A 102 -9.12 16.01 5.13
C SER A 102 -8.01 17.02 5.39
N SER A 103 -8.15 18.25 4.87
CA SER A 103 -7.28 19.38 5.17
C SER A 103 -7.23 19.75 6.67
N GLU A 104 -8.28 19.43 7.42
CA GLU A 104 -8.35 19.66 8.87
C GLU A 104 -7.50 18.65 9.66
N TYR A 105 -7.11 17.50 9.07
CA TYR A 105 -6.50 16.37 9.79
C TYR A 105 -5.19 15.86 9.17
N GLN A 106 -4.55 16.65 8.29
CA GLN A 106 -3.26 16.34 7.66
C GLN A 106 -3.22 14.99 6.91
N LEU A 107 -4.31 14.62 6.22
CA LEU A 107 -4.26 13.48 5.32
C LEU A 107 -3.36 13.80 4.12
N ASN A 108 -2.58 12.83 3.67
CA ASN A 108 -1.68 13.03 2.53
C ASN A 108 -2.45 13.27 1.22
N ASP A 109 -1.98 14.19 0.37
CA ASP A 109 -2.58 14.49 -0.93
C ASP A 109 -2.67 13.28 -1.88
N SER A 110 -1.81 12.27 -1.68
CA SER A 110 -1.85 11.03 -2.44
C SER A 110 -2.96 10.07 -2.01
N ALA A 111 -3.63 10.30 -0.88
CA ALA A 111 -4.67 9.43 -0.36
C ALA A 111 -5.80 9.21 -1.39
N LYS A 112 -6.30 10.29 -2.01
CA LYS A 112 -7.35 10.18 -3.03
C LYS A 112 -6.94 9.24 -4.17
N TYR A 113 -5.71 9.41 -4.65
CA TYR A 113 -5.20 8.68 -5.80
C TYR A 113 -5.15 7.17 -5.54
N TYR A 114 -4.69 6.76 -4.34
CA TYR A 114 -4.63 5.35 -3.99
C TYR A 114 -6.00 4.76 -3.65
N LEU A 115 -6.87 5.52 -2.95
CA LEU A 115 -8.22 5.08 -2.60
C LEU A 115 -9.12 4.95 -3.85
N ASP A 116 -8.97 5.82 -4.84
CA ASP A 116 -9.62 5.67 -6.15
C ASP A 116 -9.08 4.47 -6.94
N SER A 117 -7.86 4.02 -6.62
CA SER A 117 -7.15 2.96 -7.36
C SER A 117 -7.15 1.60 -6.64
N ILE A 118 -8.00 1.39 -5.63
CA ILE A 118 -8.03 0.15 -4.84
C ILE A 118 -8.13 -1.10 -5.72
N ASP A 119 -8.97 -1.10 -6.76
CA ASP A 119 -9.10 -2.25 -7.67
C ASP A 119 -7.81 -2.55 -8.43
N ARG A 120 -7.14 -1.50 -8.91
CA ARG A 120 -5.90 -1.64 -9.66
C ARG A 120 -4.79 -2.15 -8.76
N ILE A 121 -4.69 -1.63 -7.53
CA ILE A 121 -3.66 -2.02 -6.54
C ILE A 121 -3.88 -3.46 -6.06
N ALA A 122 -5.14 -3.88 -5.90
CA ALA A 122 -5.49 -5.23 -5.47
C ALA A 122 -5.45 -6.28 -6.59
N ASP A 123 -5.22 -5.90 -7.86
CA ASP A 123 -5.09 -6.85 -8.96
C ASP A 123 -3.85 -7.73 -8.75
N LYS A 124 -4.00 -9.05 -8.90
CA LYS A 124 -2.89 -10.01 -8.75
C LYS A 124 -1.76 -9.78 -9.75
N ARG A 125 -2.04 -9.11 -10.86
CA ARG A 125 -1.10 -8.72 -11.92
C ARG A 125 -0.78 -7.22 -11.85
N TYR A 126 -1.03 -6.58 -10.71
CA TYR A 126 -0.73 -5.17 -10.53
C TYR A 126 0.75 -4.90 -10.80
N ILE A 127 0.99 -3.92 -11.66
CA ILE A 127 2.31 -3.38 -11.94
C ILE A 127 2.27 -1.91 -11.55
N PRO A 128 3.09 -1.46 -10.57
CA PRO A 128 3.18 -0.07 -10.20
C PRO A 128 3.51 0.82 -11.40
N SER A 129 2.68 1.85 -11.59
CA SER A 129 2.93 2.90 -12.57
C SER A 129 4.01 3.86 -12.05
N GLU A 130 4.60 4.64 -12.95
CA GLU A 130 5.53 5.71 -12.55
C GLU A 130 4.89 6.68 -11.54
N GLN A 131 3.60 6.95 -11.69
CA GLN A 131 2.85 7.81 -10.80
C GLN A 131 2.73 7.24 -9.37
N ASP A 132 2.60 5.92 -9.25
CA ASP A 132 2.62 5.21 -7.96
C ASP A 132 3.98 5.36 -7.29
N ILE A 133 5.06 5.16 -8.06
CA ILE A 133 6.43 5.29 -7.56
C ILE A 133 6.71 6.72 -7.07
N LEU A 134 6.31 7.72 -7.85
CA LEU A 134 6.51 9.13 -7.51
C LEU A 134 5.74 9.54 -6.25
N ARG A 135 4.48 9.08 -6.11
CA ARG A 135 3.64 9.40 -4.95
C ARG A 135 4.04 8.65 -3.68
N THR A 136 4.66 7.47 -3.82
CA THR A 136 5.18 6.70 -2.68
C THR A 136 6.44 7.35 -2.08
N ARG A 137 7.22 8.08 -2.88
CA ARG A 137 8.48 8.73 -2.47
C ARG A 137 8.34 10.03 -1.68
N VAL A 138 7.10 10.49 -1.40
CA VAL A 138 6.87 11.81 -0.77
C VAL A 138 7.29 11.87 0.72
N LYS A 139 7.64 10.75 1.37
CA LYS A 139 8.54 10.76 2.55
C LYS A 139 9.42 9.51 2.59
N SER A 140 10.56 9.56 1.89
CA SER A 140 11.74 8.78 2.27
C SER A 140 12.86 9.75 2.63
N THR A 141 12.84 10.29 3.86
CA THR A 141 14.07 10.74 4.50
C THR A 141 14.87 9.49 4.84
N GLY A 142 15.65 9.01 3.88
CA GLY A 142 16.41 7.78 4.00
C GLY A 142 16.55 7.12 2.64
N ILE A 143 17.53 7.57 1.86
CA ILE A 143 18.00 6.84 0.69
C ILE A 143 18.54 5.51 1.22
N VAL A 144 17.90 4.40 0.88
CA VAL A 144 18.55 3.09 0.97
C VAL A 144 19.28 2.88 -0.35
N GLU A 145 20.57 3.21 -0.35
CA GLU A 145 21.49 2.86 -1.43
C GLU A 145 21.71 1.35 -1.42
N TYR A 146 21.31 0.67 -2.51
CA TYR A 146 21.79 -0.67 -2.80
C TYR A 146 23.00 -0.52 -3.72
N GLU A 147 24.20 -0.69 -3.15
CA GLU A 147 25.42 -0.86 -3.94
C GLU A 147 25.32 -2.18 -4.71
N PHE A 148 25.17 -2.07 -6.02
CA PHE A 148 25.45 -3.20 -6.91
C PHE A 148 26.94 -3.19 -7.16
N ASP A 149 27.65 -4.15 -6.54
CA ASP A 149 29.06 -4.38 -6.83
C ASP A 149 29.19 -4.87 -8.28
N LYS A 150 29.43 -3.90 -9.17
CA LYS A 150 29.64 -4.15 -10.59
C LYS A 150 31.05 -4.69 -10.72
N GLN A 151 31.21 -5.99 -10.54
CA GLN A 151 32.48 -6.66 -10.78
C GLN A 151 32.98 -6.33 -12.19
N GLY A 152 34.05 -5.53 -12.23
CA GLY A 152 35.04 -5.47 -13.30
C GLY A 152 34.56 -4.94 -14.65
N LEU A 153 34.49 -3.61 -14.81
CA LEU A 153 34.83 -3.00 -16.10
C LEU A 153 36.16 -2.25 -15.99
N HIS A 154 37.22 -2.92 -16.43
CA HIS A 154 38.47 -2.26 -16.79
C HIS A 154 38.24 -1.51 -18.11
N PHE A 155 38.22 -0.19 -18.05
CA PHE A 155 38.43 0.63 -19.24
C PHE A 155 39.93 0.87 -19.39
N ARG A 156 40.45 0.56 -20.58
CA ARG A 156 41.82 0.85 -21.00
C ARG A 156 41.88 2.22 -21.66
#